data_AF-A0A8T4N8G4-F1
#
_entry.id   AF-A0A8T4N8G4-F1
#
_cell.length_a   1.000
_cell.length_b   1.000
_cell.length_c   1.000
_cell.angle_alpha   90.00
_cell.angle_beta   90.00
_cell.angle_gamma   90.00
#
_symmetry.space_group_name_H-M   'P 1'
#
loop_
_entity.id
_entity.type
_entity.pdbx_description
1 polymer ?
#
loop_
_entity_poly.entity_id
_entity_poly.type
_entity_poly.pdbx_seq_one_letter_code
_entity_poly.pdbx_strand_id
1 'polypeptide(L)' 'MGKEVVQKKGNVEEEISNLNQLVKTLEDSFEKLKKAYEKQDPENFNRSKAILIQTQRRIFEVAK' A
#
# COMPACT_ATOMS: atom_id res chain seq x y z
N MET A 1 -28.57 -15.65 -28.20
CA MET A 1 -28.29 -15.39 -26.77
C MET A 1 -26.83 -15.71 -26.54
N GLY A 2 -26.05 -14.77 -25.99
CA GLY A 2 -24.61 -14.99 -25.82
C GLY A 2 -23.84 -13.69 -25.62
N LYS A 3 -24.24 -12.88 -24.64
CA LYS A 3 -23.47 -11.72 -24.18
C LYS A 3 -23.64 -11.58 -22.68
N GLU A 4 -22.99 -12.46 -21.93
CA GLU A 4 -22.84 -12.33 -20.48
C GLU A 4 -21.86 -13.43 -20.09
N VAL A 5 -20.55 -13.15 -20.11
CA VAL A 5 -19.51 -13.65 -19.17
C VAL A 5 -18.13 -13.18 -19.72
N VAL A 6 -17.86 -11.87 -19.83
CA VAL A 6 -16.47 -11.40 -20.13
C VAL A 6 -16.07 -10.17 -19.30
N GLN A 7 -16.87 -9.73 -18.33
CA GLN A 7 -16.59 -8.47 -17.59
C GLN A 7 -15.99 -8.64 -16.18
N LYS A 8 -15.76 -9.85 -15.67
CA LYS A 8 -15.27 -10.06 -14.28
C LYS A 8 -13.83 -10.53 -14.12
N LYS A 9 -13.11 -10.87 -15.20
CA LYS A 9 -11.79 -11.52 -15.09
C LYS A 9 -10.59 -10.57 -15.06
N GLY A 10 -10.76 -9.31 -15.46
CA GLY A 10 -9.69 -8.30 -15.43
C GLY A 10 -9.45 -7.64 -14.07
N ASN A 11 -10.34 -7.83 -13.09
CA ASN A 11 -10.34 -7.04 -11.85
C ASN A 11 -9.44 -7.64 -10.75
N VAL A 12 -9.35 -8.97 -10.66
CA VAL A 12 -8.69 -9.63 -9.52
C VAL A 12 -7.16 -9.54 -9.61
N GLU A 13 -6.58 -9.71 -10.80
CA GLU A 13 -5.12 -9.61 -10.98
C GLU A 13 -4.63 -8.17 -10.75
N GLU A 14 -5.42 -7.17 -11.16
CA GLU A 14 -5.15 -5.76 -10.92
C GLU A 14 -5.27 -5.42 -9.43
N GLU A 15 -6.31 -5.89 -8.75
CA GLU A 15 -6.49 -5.74 -7.29
C GLU A 15 -5.32 -6.37 -6.51
N ILE A 16 -4.90 -7.58 -6.87
CA ILE A 16 -3.75 -8.26 -6.26
C ILE A 16 -2.47 -7.46 -6.51
N SER A 17 -2.25 -6.97 -7.73
CA SER A 17 -1.09 -6.13 -8.07
C SER A 17 -1.06 -4.85 -7.24
N ASN A 18 -2.21 -4.18 -7.11
CA ASN A 18 -2.36 -2.96 -6.32
C ASN A 18 -2.11 -3.23 -4.82
N LEU A 19 -2.64 -4.32 -4.27
CA LEU A 19 -2.38 -4.73 -2.89
C LEU A 19 -0.89 -5.03 -2.67
N ASN A 20 -0.23 -5.74 -3.58
CA ASN A 20 1.21 -6.02 -3.49
C ASN A 20 2.04 -4.72 -3.47
N GLN A 21 1.68 -3.72 -4.29
CA GLN A 21 2.34 -2.42 -4.28
C GLN A 21 2.14 -1.66 -2.95
N LEU A 22 0.95 -1.74 -2.37
CA LEU A 22 0.66 -1.14 -1.07
C LEU A 22 1.46 -1.82 0.05
N VAL A 23 1.51 -3.15 0.07
CA VAL A 23 2.32 -3.93 1.04
C VAL A 23 3.79 -3.54 0.94
N LYS A 24 4.35 -3.49 -0.28
CA LYS A 24 5.75 -3.09 -0.47
C LYS A 24 6.01 -1.65 0.00
N THR A 25 5.09 -0.73 -0.27
CA THR A 25 5.20 0.66 0.21
C THR A 25 5.18 0.73 1.74
N LEU A 26 4.43 -0.15 2.39
CA LEU A 26 4.36 -0.26 3.83
C LEU A 26 5.70 -0.72 4.41
N GLU A 27 6.28 -1.80 3.87
CA GLU A 27 7.59 -2.33 4.26
C GLU A 27 8.69 -1.28 4.10
N ASP A 28 8.75 -0.63 2.94
CA ASP A 28 9.70 0.46 2.66
C ASP A 28 9.57 1.62 3.65
N SER A 29 8.34 1.97 4.03
CA SER A 29 8.07 3.05 4.98
C SER A 29 8.50 2.69 6.40
N PHE A 30 8.34 1.42 6.80
CA PHE A 30 8.85 0.91 8.08
C PHE A 30 10.38 0.96 8.13
N GLU A 31 11.07 0.52 7.08
CA GLU A 31 12.52 0.62 7.02
C GLU A 31 13.01 2.06 7.14
N LYS A 32 12.38 2.99 6.41
CA LYS A 32 12.73 4.41 6.45
C LYS A 32 12.47 5.02 7.83
N LEU A 33 11.37 4.65 8.48
CA LEU A 33 11.06 5.04 9.86
C LEU A 33 12.15 4.58 10.83
N LYS A 34 12.55 3.30 10.75
CA LYS A 34 13.61 2.75 11.60
C LYS A 34 14.93 3.50 11.39
N LYS A 35 15.34 3.70 10.13
CA LYS A 35 16.56 4.45 9.76
C LYS A 35 16.50 5.90 10.26
N ALA A 36 15.36 6.57 10.13
CA ALA A 36 15.19 7.94 10.59
C ALA A 36 15.21 8.04 12.13
N TYR A 37 14.61 7.07 12.83
CA TYR A 37 14.66 6.97 14.27
C TYR A 37 16.10 6.78 14.79
N GLU A 38 16.85 5.84 14.21
CA GLU A 38 18.25 5.58 14.55
C GLU A 38 19.14 6.81 14.32
N LYS A 39 18.83 7.62 13.31
CA LYS A 39 19.56 8.85 12.97
C LYS A 39 19.08 10.10 13.74
N GLN A 40 18.07 9.97 14.59
CA GLN A 40 17.40 11.11 15.23
C GLN A 40 16.96 12.18 14.22
N ASP A 41 16.41 11.75 13.09
CA ASP A 41 15.95 12.61 11.99
C ASP A 41 14.42 12.76 12.05
N PRO A 42 13.89 13.77 12.78
CA PRO A 42 12.46 13.91 13.01
C PRO A 42 11.68 14.25 11.75
N GLU A 43 12.29 14.92 10.77
CA GLU A 43 11.64 15.28 9.51
C GLU A 43 11.34 14.02 8.71
N ASN A 44 12.36 13.19 8.47
CA ASN A 44 12.17 11.94 7.74
C ASN A 44 11.32 10.94 8.52
N PHE A 45 11.42 10.92 9.84
CA PHE A 45 10.54 10.10 10.69
C PHE A 45 9.07 10.48 10.47
N ASN A 46 8.73 11.76 10.59
CA ASN A 46 7.36 12.24 10.45
C ASN A 46 6.82 12.02 9.03
N ARG A 47 7.65 12.23 8.00
CA ARG A 47 7.30 11.97 6.61
C ARG A 47 7.00 10.49 6.37
N SER A 48 7.89 9.59 6.80
CA SER A 48 7.68 8.15 6.65
C SER A 48 6.50 7.65 7.47
N LYS A 49 6.25 8.21 8.66
CA LYS A 49 5.04 7.94 9.45
C LYS A 49 3.75 8.31 8.71
N ALA A 50 3.70 9.47 8.07
CA ALA A 50 2.54 9.90 7.31
C ALA A 50 2.23 8.94 6.14
N ILE A 51 3.27 8.55 5.39
CA ILE A 51 3.14 7.60 4.27
C ILE A 51 2.65 6.24 4.77
N LEU A 52 3.20 5.75 5.88
CA LEU A 52 2.79 4.49 6.49
C LEU A 52 1.30 4.49 6.84
N ILE A 53 0.82 5.53 7.53
CA ILE A 53 -0.59 5.64 7.93
C ILE A 53 -1.51 5.73 6.70
N GLN A 54 -1.13 6.51 5.69
CA GLN A 54 -1.90 6.62 4.45
C GLN A 54 -1.99 5.29 3.70
N THR A 55 -0.87 4.55 3.65
CA THR A 55 -0.81 3.23 3.00
C THR A 55 -1.66 2.21 3.74
N GLN A 56 -1.61 2.19 5.07
CA GLN A 56 -2.47 1.32 5.90
C GLN A 56 -3.96 1.59 5.62
N ARG A 57 -4.38 2.85 5.55
CA ARG A 57 -5.78 3.21 5.24
C ARG A 57 -6.21 2.68 3.88
N ARG A 58 -5.37 2.84 2.85
CA ARG A 58 -5.66 2.32 1.50
C ARG A 58 -5.77 0.79 1.48
N ILE A 59 -4.92 0.08 2.21
CA ILE A 59 -5.04 -1.38 2.34
C ILE A 59 -6.38 -1.75 2.97
N PHE A 60 -6.78 -1.07 4.05
CA PHE A 60 -8.09 -1.28 4.68
C PHE A 60 -9.27 -0.99 3.75
N GLU A 61 -9.17 0.00 2.87
CA GLU A 61 -10.21 0.34 1.90
C GLU A 61 -10.35 -0.74 0.81
N VAL A 62 -9.22 -1.30 0.36
CA VAL A 62 -9.21 -2.35 -0.69
C VAL A 62 -9.56 -3.73 -0.13
N ALA A 63 -9.21 -4.02 1.12
CA ALA A 63 -9.46 -5.31 1.76
C ALA A 63 -10.87 -5.44 2.40
N LYS A 64 -11.74 -4.44 2.22
CA LYS A 64 -13.09 -4.39 2.79
C LYS A 64 -14.13 -4.94 1.82
#